data_AF-R6MQ35-F1
#
_entry.id   AF-R6MQ35-F1
#
_cell.length_a   1.000
_cell.length_b   1.000
_cell.length_c   1.000
_cell.angle_alpha   90.00
_cell.angle_beta   90.00
_cell.angle_gamma   90.00
#
_symmetry.space_group_name_H-M   'P 1'
#
loop_
_entity.id
_entity.type
_entity.pdbx_description
1 polymer ?
#
loop_
_entity_poly.entity_id
_entity_poly.type
_entity_poly.pdbx_seq_one_letter_code
_entity_poly.pdbx_strand_id
1 'polypeptide(L)'
;MQYAVKFTLTEDYVGPLEYYFFGDDDMWVFLDNTLVCDIGGVHSSIGEYVNLWDYLKKGDAGEHTLSFFYTERGASGSTCYMSFTLPSVSGINIEQKTADLKIAKAGVGESDPTKEFRFEIHFTDKDGNEILDDYSYTKTDRSGSTTDDLILHEGNEFTLKDGESIHIKYLPIGLRYTVKELDSTGYTVTNTVNGVVSSGGTASGTVIKDVQSAVVFTNTIGRVGLTLQKLDQDGKPLTGAVFQPKNANDDVMNFVRKDDKTYVVPTGNADYIDLSTAANPRSSSLYYIASAADPEYVIGQASAGSHQDAKLQKKNGQDTQKYYVYQQADGSYSFQSSSNGEWLDLDENQTANSTLVHFWDNPSIPTTNSTQEWYLIVNSDGSFKFKPRAAVLNKSKAVLDLNGANFAEGGRIQVYEDNSSAAQKWILVPVDPASAPIRPISSSLQTAASASMA
;
A
#
# COMPACT_ATOMS: atom_id res chain seq x y z
N MET A 1 15.79 -7.37 19.57
CA MET A 1 14.80 -6.89 20.56
C MET A 1 15.04 -5.40 20.80
N GLN A 2 13.96 -4.63 20.94
CA GLN A 2 14.02 -3.23 21.35
C GLN A 2 13.05 -3.03 22.52
N TYR A 3 13.52 -2.45 23.62
CA TYR A 3 12.72 -2.22 24.83
C TYR A 3 13.12 -0.91 25.50
N ALA A 4 12.20 -0.21 26.16
CA ALA A 4 12.54 0.97 26.95
C ALA A 4 11.70 1.07 28.22
N VAL A 5 12.27 1.75 29.21
CA VAL A 5 11.62 2.09 30.47
C VAL A 5 11.69 3.58 30.71
N LYS A 6 10.61 4.14 31.26
CA LYS A 6 10.61 5.48 31.82
C LYS A 6 10.77 5.40 33.33
N PHE A 7 11.55 6.31 33.87
CA PHE A 7 11.69 6.50 35.31
C PHE A 7 11.68 7.99 35.64
N THR A 8 11.24 8.33 36.84
CA THR A 8 11.15 9.72 37.29
C THR A 8 12.05 9.92 38.49
N LEU A 9 12.92 10.92 38.42
CA LEU A 9 13.72 11.38 39.54
C LEU A 9 13.02 12.54 40.25
N THR A 10 12.96 12.46 41.58
CA THR A 10 12.62 13.59 42.45
C THR A 10 13.91 14.28 42.90
N GLU A 11 13.85 15.55 43.27
CA GLU A 11 15.03 16.33 43.68
C GLU A 11 15.77 15.72 44.88
N ASP A 12 15.05 14.97 45.73
CA ASP A 12 15.57 14.30 46.92
C ASP A 12 16.04 12.86 46.67
N TYR A 13 15.90 12.33 45.45
CA TYR A 13 16.34 10.97 45.14
C TYR A 13 17.87 10.89 45.09
N VAL A 14 18.44 10.11 46.02
CA VAL A 14 19.88 9.86 46.14
C VAL A 14 20.23 8.37 46.08
N GLY A 15 19.24 7.53 45.77
CA GLY A 15 19.40 6.08 45.68
C GLY A 15 20.28 5.64 44.49
N PRO A 16 20.62 4.36 44.41
CA PRO A 16 21.34 3.81 43.26
C PRO A 16 20.57 4.03 41.95
N LEU A 17 21.31 4.32 40.88
CA LEU A 17 20.84 4.30 39.49
C LEU A 17 21.81 3.48 38.67
N GLU A 18 21.47 2.21 38.49
CA GLU A 18 22.43 1.20 38.02
C GLU A 18 21.81 0.37 36.90
N TYR A 19 22.65 -0.02 35.95
CA TYR A 19 22.33 -1.00 34.93
C TYR A 19 23.43 -2.05 34.86
N TYR A 20 23.03 -3.32 34.77
CA TYR A 20 23.90 -4.47 34.65
C TYR A 20 23.49 -5.29 33.45
N PHE A 21 24.49 -5.75 32.69
CA PHE A 21 24.33 -6.72 31.62
C PHE A 21 25.33 -7.87 31.80
N PHE A 22 24.91 -9.07 31.40
CA PHE A 22 25.80 -10.18 31.15
C PHE A 22 25.26 -11.01 29.98
N GLY A 23 26.06 -11.16 28.93
CA GLY A 23 25.68 -11.94 27.77
C GLY A 23 26.72 -11.96 26.67
N ASP A 24 26.52 -12.83 25.68
CA ASP A 24 27.38 -13.07 24.52
C ASP A 24 26.95 -12.35 23.24
N ASP A 25 25.81 -11.69 23.30
CA ASP A 25 25.17 -10.97 22.19
C ASP A 25 25.43 -9.47 22.22
N ASP A 26 25.17 -8.83 21.07
CA ASP A 26 25.35 -7.41 20.85
C ASP A 26 24.27 -6.60 21.58
N MET A 27 24.68 -5.55 22.30
CA MET A 27 23.75 -4.66 22.98
C MET A 27 24.21 -3.21 23.05
N TRP A 28 23.25 -2.29 22.89
CA TRP A 28 23.42 -0.86 23.13
C TRP A 28 22.35 -0.34 24.09
N VAL A 29 22.77 0.50 25.04
CA VAL A 29 21.87 1.15 25.99
C VAL A 29 22.01 2.67 25.91
N PHE A 30 20.88 3.36 25.81
CA PHE A 30 20.82 4.81 25.73
C PHE A 30 20.03 5.39 26.89
N LEU A 31 20.58 6.40 27.55
CA LEU A 31 19.89 7.26 28.51
C LEU A 31 19.61 8.61 27.85
N ASP A 32 18.33 8.97 27.68
CA ASP A 32 17.89 10.20 27.03
C ASP A 32 18.63 10.48 25.70
N ASN A 33 18.70 9.44 24.85
CA ASN A 33 19.41 9.41 23.55
C ASN A 33 20.95 9.50 23.62
N THR A 34 21.55 9.46 24.81
CA THR A 34 23.00 9.36 24.99
C THR A 34 23.39 7.90 25.17
N LEU A 35 24.34 7.40 24.37
CA LEU A 35 24.88 6.03 24.51
C LEU A 35 25.63 5.90 25.84
N VAL A 36 25.17 5.00 26.71
CA VAL A 36 25.74 4.78 28.05
C VAL A 36 26.36 3.39 28.22
N CYS A 37 26.04 2.45 27.33
CA CYS A 37 26.68 1.14 27.26
C CYS A 37 26.68 0.63 25.82
N ASP A 38 27.84 0.17 25.37
CA ASP A 38 28.09 -0.38 24.04
C ASP A 38 28.82 -1.71 24.20
N ILE A 39 28.10 -2.78 23.93
CA ILE A 39 28.58 -4.16 23.89
C ILE A 39 28.42 -4.67 22.47
N GLY A 40 28.71 -3.82 21.47
CA GLY A 40 28.73 -4.23 20.08
C GLY A 40 30.05 -4.92 19.68
N GLY A 41 29.98 -5.74 18.64
CA GLY A 41 31.15 -6.34 17.97
C GLY A 41 31.53 -7.73 18.48
N VAL A 42 32.56 -8.35 17.92
CA VAL A 42 32.85 -9.77 18.17
C VAL A 42 33.42 -9.99 19.57
N HIS A 43 32.67 -10.68 20.44
CA HIS A 43 33.07 -11.04 21.79
C HIS A 43 32.41 -12.34 22.27
N SER A 44 32.99 -12.97 23.30
CA SER A 44 32.33 -14.02 24.09
C SER A 44 31.36 -13.40 25.10
N SER A 45 30.77 -14.19 26.01
CA SER A 45 30.00 -13.63 27.13
C SER A 45 30.83 -12.59 27.89
N ILE A 46 30.28 -11.39 28.04
CA ILE A 46 30.87 -10.27 28.77
C ILE A 46 29.84 -9.69 29.73
N GLY A 47 30.30 -9.15 30.85
CA GLY A 47 29.47 -8.40 31.79
C GLY A 47 29.81 -6.91 31.74
N GLU A 48 28.79 -6.07 31.81
CA GLU A 48 28.93 -4.61 31.83
C GLU A 48 28.13 -4.02 32.98
N TYR A 49 28.68 -2.99 33.61
CA TYR A 49 28.04 -2.21 34.67
C TYR A 49 28.06 -0.73 34.30
N VAL A 50 26.88 -0.11 34.34
CA VAL A 50 26.71 1.33 34.12
C VAL A 50 26.14 1.97 35.38
N ASN A 51 26.86 2.93 35.93
CA ASN A 51 26.34 3.85 36.92
C ASN A 51 25.70 5.04 36.19
N LEU A 52 24.37 5.12 36.17
CA LEU A 52 23.65 6.17 35.43
C LEU A 52 23.83 7.56 36.06
N TRP A 53 24.28 7.64 37.32
CA TRP A 53 24.71 8.92 37.91
C TRP A 53 25.93 9.54 37.25
N ASP A 54 26.67 8.79 36.43
CA ASP A 54 27.77 9.36 35.65
C ASP A 54 27.25 10.20 34.46
N TYR A 55 25.96 10.06 34.12
CA TYR A 55 25.28 10.73 33.02
C TYR A 55 24.16 11.68 33.47
N LEU A 56 23.71 11.56 34.72
CA LEU A 56 22.67 12.40 35.33
C LEU A 56 23.22 13.17 36.53
N LYS A 57 22.70 14.37 36.75
CA LYS A 57 23.12 15.20 37.89
C LYS A 57 22.22 14.98 39.09
N LYS A 58 22.82 14.67 40.24
CA LYS A 58 22.11 14.55 41.51
C LYS A 58 21.41 15.85 41.90
N GLY A 59 20.16 15.75 42.33
CA GLY A 59 19.31 16.89 42.70
C GLY A 59 18.46 17.44 41.55
N ASP A 60 18.70 17.02 40.31
CA ASP A 60 17.87 17.42 39.18
C ASP A 60 16.66 16.46 39.10
N ALA A 61 15.45 17.00 39.21
CA ALA A 61 14.21 16.23 39.00
C ALA A 61 13.83 16.19 37.51
N GLY A 62 13.22 15.10 37.09
CA GLY A 62 12.83 14.92 35.69
C GLY A 62 12.36 13.52 35.35
N GLU A 63 11.74 13.40 34.17
CA GLU A 63 11.45 12.11 33.55
C GLU A 63 12.62 11.75 32.61
N HIS A 64 13.08 10.51 32.72
CA HIS A 64 14.19 9.97 31.94
C HIS A 64 13.76 8.67 31.25
N THR A 65 14.37 8.40 30.10
CA THR A 65 14.12 7.16 29.34
C THR A 65 15.41 6.37 29.17
N LEU A 66 15.38 5.10 29.57
CA LEU A 66 16.44 4.14 29.30
C LEU A 66 15.98 3.20 28.18
N SER A 67 16.68 3.22 27.04
CA SER A 67 16.35 2.42 25.86
C SER A 67 17.40 1.35 25.61
N PHE A 68 16.96 0.12 25.34
CA PHE A 68 17.77 -1.06 25.12
C PHE A 68 17.59 -1.56 23.69
N PHE A 69 18.71 -1.77 23.00
CA PHE A 69 18.78 -2.39 21.68
C PHE A 69 19.63 -3.63 21.82
N TYR A 70 19.07 -4.78 21.51
CA TYR A 70 19.73 -6.07 21.66
C TYR A 70 19.56 -6.90 20.39
N THR A 71 20.65 -7.48 19.90
CA THR A 71 20.67 -8.32 18.70
C THR A 71 21.24 -9.69 19.04
N GLU A 72 20.40 -10.71 18.91
CA GLU A 72 20.75 -12.10 19.13
C GLU A 72 21.50 -12.66 17.90
N ARG A 73 22.55 -13.46 18.12
CA ARG A 73 23.45 -13.97 17.07
C ARG A 73 23.12 -15.36 16.50
N GLY A 74 21.98 -15.95 16.86
CA GLY A 74 21.38 -17.11 16.18
C GLY A 74 21.98 -18.48 16.52
N ALA A 75 22.68 -18.65 17.66
CA ALA A 75 23.32 -19.91 18.03
C ALA A 75 22.63 -20.59 19.23
N SER A 76 22.81 -21.91 19.40
CA SER A 76 22.29 -22.61 20.58
C SER A 76 23.15 -22.31 21.81
N GLY A 77 22.55 -21.77 22.88
CA GLY A 77 23.24 -21.57 24.16
C GLY A 77 23.40 -20.10 24.60
N SER A 78 22.75 -19.15 23.93
CA SER A 78 22.85 -17.71 24.22
C SER A 78 22.49 -17.39 25.67
N THR A 79 23.26 -16.49 26.28
CA THR A 79 23.09 -15.99 27.63
C THR A 79 22.72 -14.52 27.59
N CYS A 80 21.60 -14.15 28.20
CA CYS A 80 21.21 -12.75 28.33
C CYS A 80 20.64 -12.51 29.72
N TYR A 81 21.38 -11.77 30.53
CA TYR A 81 20.95 -11.26 31.82
C TYR A 81 21.02 -9.74 31.82
N MET A 82 19.90 -9.10 32.18
CA MET A 82 19.78 -7.65 32.30
C MET A 82 19.14 -7.34 33.65
N SER A 83 19.70 -6.36 34.37
CA SER A 83 19.13 -5.89 35.64
C SER A 83 19.33 -4.39 35.76
N PHE A 84 18.31 -3.67 36.22
CA PHE A 84 18.40 -2.24 36.49
C PHE A 84 17.78 -1.88 37.83
N THR A 85 18.33 -0.83 38.44
CA THR A 85 17.82 -0.24 39.66
C THR A 85 17.37 1.19 39.35
N LEU A 86 16.07 1.40 39.19
CA LEU A 86 15.46 2.67 38.79
C LEU A 86 14.22 2.96 39.66
N PRO A 87 13.97 4.23 40.06
CA PRO A 87 12.76 4.60 40.80
C PRO A 87 11.54 4.74 39.88
N SER A 88 10.34 4.45 40.39
CA SER A 88 9.07 4.76 39.71
C SER A 88 9.01 4.30 38.25
N VAL A 89 9.46 3.07 37.98
CA VAL A 89 9.57 2.55 36.61
C VAL A 89 8.19 2.27 36.03
N SER A 90 7.96 2.77 34.82
CA SER A 90 6.90 2.31 33.94
C SER A 90 7.52 1.78 32.65
N GLY A 91 7.13 0.55 32.27
CA GLY A 91 7.50 0.00 30.98
C GLY A 91 6.79 0.78 29.87
N ILE A 92 7.54 1.16 28.83
CA ILE A 92 6.94 1.74 27.63
C ILE A 92 7.10 0.77 26.47
N ASN A 93 6.03 0.59 25.69
CA ASN A 93 6.19 0.02 24.37
C ASN A 93 6.97 1.04 23.55
N ILE A 94 8.19 0.70 23.15
CA ILE A 94 8.85 1.48 22.12
C ILE A 94 7.98 1.41 20.89
N GLU A 95 7.59 2.57 20.38
CA GLU A 95 6.86 2.66 19.15
C GLU A 95 7.62 1.91 18.06
N GLN A 96 6.98 0.91 17.44
CA GLN A 96 7.52 0.25 16.26
C GLN A 96 7.78 1.32 15.18
N LYS A 97 9.06 1.54 14.88
CA LYS A 97 9.52 2.54 13.88
C LYS A 97 9.77 1.91 12.52
N THR A 98 9.68 0.59 12.43
CA THR A 98 9.99 -0.17 11.23
C THR A 98 8.84 -1.09 10.86
N ALA A 99 8.73 -1.42 9.57
CA ALA A 99 7.85 -2.46 9.07
C ALA A 99 8.59 -3.26 8.00
N ASP A 100 7.92 -4.26 7.45
CA ASP A 100 8.52 -5.19 6.51
C ASP A 100 7.92 -5.01 5.12
N LEU A 101 8.71 -5.36 4.09
CA LEU A 101 8.29 -5.38 2.69
C LEU A 101 8.48 -6.78 2.12
N LYS A 102 7.41 -7.36 1.59
CA LYS A 102 7.47 -8.61 0.81
C LYS A 102 7.43 -8.30 -0.68
N ILE A 103 8.38 -8.83 -1.45
CA ILE A 103 8.38 -8.77 -2.92
C ILE A 103 8.29 -10.19 -3.46
N ALA A 104 7.29 -10.47 -4.30
CA ALA A 104 7.03 -11.80 -4.82
C ALA A 104 6.92 -11.82 -6.34
N LYS A 105 7.24 -12.96 -6.95
CA LYS A 105 7.06 -13.21 -8.37
C LYS A 105 5.96 -14.26 -8.59
N ALA A 106 4.99 -13.90 -9.41
CA ALA A 106 4.01 -14.81 -9.97
C ALA A 106 4.20 -14.95 -11.50
N GLY A 107 4.13 -16.18 -12.01
CA GLY A 107 3.98 -16.50 -13.42
C GLY A 107 2.52 -16.86 -13.73
N VAL A 108 2.00 -16.37 -14.86
CA VAL A 108 0.66 -16.72 -15.36
C VAL A 108 0.78 -17.29 -16.78
N GLY A 109 0.28 -18.51 -16.97
CA GLY A 109 0.41 -19.30 -18.21
C GLY A 109 1.39 -20.46 -18.06
N GLU A 110 1.80 -21.11 -19.17
CA GLU A 110 2.90 -22.10 -19.19
C GLU A 110 4.26 -21.44 -18.98
N SER A 111 4.42 -20.61 -17.94
CA SER A 111 5.71 -20.01 -17.61
C SER A 111 6.66 -21.10 -17.15
N ASP A 112 7.87 -21.12 -17.72
CA ASP A 112 8.96 -21.97 -17.25
C ASP A 112 9.26 -21.62 -15.77
N PRO A 113 8.99 -22.53 -14.81
CA PRO A 113 9.17 -22.25 -13.40
C PRO A 113 10.65 -22.13 -13.00
N THR A 114 11.57 -22.47 -13.91
CA THR A 114 13.02 -22.32 -13.71
C THR A 114 13.53 -20.96 -14.17
N LYS A 115 12.72 -20.20 -14.93
CA LYS A 115 13.11 -18.89 -15.45
C LYS A 115 13.32 -17.89 -14.31
N GLU A 116 14.53 -17.36 -14.24
CA GLU A 116 14.88 -16.27 -13.34
C GLU A 116 14.58 -14.91 -13.99
N PHE A 117 13.99 -14.03 -13.19
CA PHE A 117 13.75 -12.63 -13.50
C PHE A 117 14.61 -11.77 -12.57
N ARG A 118 15.33 -10.81 -13.14
CA ARG A 118 16.15 -9.85 -12.39
C ARG A 118 15.34 -8.64 -11.98
N PHE A 119 15.57 -8.20 -10.76
CA PHE A 119 14.96 -7.04 -10.14
C PHE A 119 16.03 -6.11 -9.60
N GLU A 120 15.83 -4.81 -9.78
CA GLU A 120 16.60 -3.74 -9.16
C GLU A 120 15.69 -3.03 -8.15
N ILE A 121 16.22 -2.66 -6.99
CA ILE A 121 15.47 -1.92 -5.96
C ILE A 121 16.22 -0.67 -5.53
N HIS A 122 15.45 0.40 -5.35
CA HIS A 122 15.90 1.70 -4.89
C HIS A 122 15.08 2.13 -3.68
N PHE A 123 15.69 2.83 -2.73
CA PHE A 123 15.13 3.40 -1.52
C PHE A 123 15.39 4.91 -1.46
N THR A 124 14.34 5.66 -1.15
CA THR A 124 14.45 7.10 -0.97
C THR A 124 13.72 7.59 0.28
N ASP A 125 14.14 8.74 0.79
CA ASP A 125 13.42 9.45 1.84
C ASP A 125 12.17 10.17 1.31
N LYS A 126 11.46 10.86 2.21
CA LYS A 126 10.26 11.63 1.89
C LYS A 126 10.48 12.78 0.89
N ASP A 127 11.72 13.22 0.70
CA ASP A 127 12.11 14.32 -0.20
C ASP A 127 12.70 13.77 -1.52
N GLY A 128 12.87 12.46 -1.63
CA GLY A 128 13.39 11.78 -2.82
C GLY A 128 14.91 11.57 -2.81
N ASN A 129 15.60 11.82 -1.69
CA ASN A 129 17.02 11.54 -1.58
C ASN A 129 17.25 10.04 -1.37
N GLU A 130 18.29 9.50 -2.00
CA GLU A 130 18.69 8.09 -1.85
C GLU A 130 19.05 7.76 -0.39
N ILE A 131 18.63 6.57 0.06
CA ILE A 131 19.00 6.02 1.36
C ILE A 131 19.98 4.88 1.14
N LEU A 132 21.21 5.06 1.63
CA LEU A 132 22.34 4.14 1.43
C LEU A 132 22.49 3.09 2.54
N ASP A 133 21.44 2.88 3.34
CA ASP A 133 21.43 1.90 4.42
C ASP A 133 21.35 0.47 3.85
N ASP A 134 21.91 -0.48 4.61
CA ASP A 134 21.84 -1.91 4.33
C ASP A 134 20.63 -2.53 5.05
N TYR A 135 19.88 -3.37 4.34
CA TYR A 135 18.70 -4.05 4.86
C TYR A 135 18.81 -5.57 4.71
N SER A 136 18.51 -6.27 5.80
CA SER A 136 18.43 -7.73 5.79
C SER A 136 17.16 -8.21 5.08
N TYR A 137 17.27 -9.25 4.25
CA TYR A 137 16.12 -9.94 3.69
C TYR A 137 16.27 -11.46 3.74
N THR A 138 15.13 -12.13 3.82
CA THR A 138 15.00 -13.58 3.68
C THR A 138 14.46 -13.88 2.28
N LYS A 139 15.07 -14.79 1.53
CA LYS A 139 14.50 -15.33 0.29
C LYS A 139 13.72 -16.61 0.60
N THR A 140 12.52 -16.76 0.05
CA THR A 140 11.67 -17.94 0.18
C THR A 140 11.40 -18.54 -1.20
N ASP A 141 11.68 -19.83 -1.37
CA ASP A 141 11.40 -20.55 -2.60
C ASP A 141 9.95 -21.05 -2.69
N ARG A 142 9.59 -21.65 -3.84
CA ARG A 142 8.24 -22.19 -4.08
C ARG A 142 7.83 -23.30 -3.11
N SER A 143 8.78 -24.03 -2.55
CA SER A 143 8.53 -25.09 -1.56
C SER A 143 8.34 -24.54 -0.15
N GLY A 144 8.67 -23.26 0.07
CA GLY A 144 8.67 -22.61 1.38
C GLY A 144 10.02 -22.65 2.09
N SER A 145 11.07 -23.17 1.47
CA SER A 145 12.42 -23.14 2.05
C SER A 145 12.96 -21.72 2.07
N THR A 146 13.64 -21.35 3.16
CA THR A 146 14.21 -20.01 3.34
C THR A 146 15.72 -20.00 3.22
N THR A 147 16.24 -18.91 2.67
CA THR A 147 17.64 -18.48 2.77
C THR A 147 17.65 -17.14 3.49
N ASP A 148 18.23 -17.12 4.68
CA ASP A 148 18.24 -15.96 5.58
C ASP A 148 19.55 -15.15 5.47
N ASP A 149 19.60 -14.01 6.18
CA ASP A 149 20.76 -13.13 6.34
C ASP A 149 21.39 -12.61 5.04
N LEU A 150 20.57 -12.44 4.01
CA LEU A 150 20.98 -11.75 2.78
C LEU A 150 20.89 -10.24 3.00
N ILE A 151 21.82 -9.48 2.42
CA ILE A 151 21.86 -8.03 2.53
C ILE A 151 21.49 -7.39 1.19
N LEU A 152 20.70 -6.34 1.26
CA LEU A 152 20.26 -5.54 0.14
C LEU A 152 20.46 -4.06 0.46
N HIS A 153 20.95 -3.31 -0.51
CA HIS A 153 21.22 -1.87 -0.38
C HIS A 153 20.66 -1.10 -1.59
N GLU A 154 20.88 0.20 -1.63
CA GLU A 154 20.48 1.05 -2.75
C GLU A 154 21.03 0.57 -4.09
N GLY A 155 20.16 0.40 -5.09
CA GLY A 155 20.51 -0.04 -6.44
C GLY A 155 20.94 -1.51 -6.55
N ASN A 156 20.75 -2.32 -5.51
CA ASN A 156 21.15 -3.72 -5.51
C ASN A 156 20.21 -4.56 -6.40
N GLU A 157 20.76 -5.58 -7.09
CA GLU A 157 19.97 -6.51 -7.90
C GLU A 157 19.71 -7.83 -7.16
N PHE A 158 18.51 -8.38 -7.33
CA PHE A 158 18.16 -9.74 -6.87
C PHE A 158 17.35 -10.49 -7.94
N THR A 159 17.23 -11.82 -7.78
CA THR A 159 16.47 -12.67 -8.71
C THR A 159 15.33 -13.39 -8.03
N LEU A 160 14.22 -13.53 -8.76
CA LEU A 160 13.08 -14.37 -8.37
C LEU A 160 12.62 -15.24 -9.53
N LYS A 161 12.27 -16.49 -9.23
CA LYS A 161 11.52 -17.41 -10.12
C LYS A 161 10.03 -17.37 -9.79
N ASP A 162 9.21 -17.96 -10.65
CA ASP A 162 7.78 -18.16 -10.37
C ASP A 162 7.55 -18.85 -9.03
N GLY A 163 6.81 -18.19 -8.14
CA GLY A 163 6.48 -18.67 -6.80
C GLY A 163 7.53 -18.34 -5.73
N GLU A 164 8.62 -17.65 -6.07
CA GLU A 164 9.60 -17.17 -5.09
C GLU A 164 9.23 -15.78 -4.55
N SER A 165 9.74 -15.47 -3.35
CA SER A 165 9.64 -14.13 -2.77
C SER A 165 10.86 -13.75 -1.93
N ILE A 166 11.05 -12.46 -1.71
CA ILE A 166 11.92 -11.93 -0.65
C ILE A 166 11.08 -11.21 0.39
N HIS A 167 11.53 -11.26 1.65
CA HIS A 167 10.97 -10.55 2.78
C HIS A 167 12.06 -9.68 3.39
N ILE A 168 11.99 -8.38 3.15
CA ILE A 168 12.93 -7.37 3.64
C ILE A 168 12.41 -6.89 5.00
N LYS A 169 13.25 -6.99 6.04
CA LYS A 169 12.87 -6.71 7.42
C LYS A 169 13.37 -5.34 7.87
N TYR A 170 12.68 -4.78 8.85
CA TYR A 170 13.12 -3.60 9.60
C TYR A 170 13.30 -2.32 8.78
N LEU A 171 12.50 -2.15 7.71
CA LEU A 171 12.50 -0.92 6.93
C LEU A 171 11.85 0.22 7.73
N PRO A 172 12.44 1.42 7.80
CA PRO A 172 11.82 2.59 8.42
C PRO A 172 10.42 2.88 7.86
N ILE A 173 9.44 3.12 8.74
CA ILE A 173 8.10 3.56 8.32
C ILE A 173 8.23 4.90 7.60
N GLY A 174 7.61 5.03 6.43
CA GLY A 174 7.71 6.21 5.56
C GLY A 174 8.85 6.14 4.53
N LEU A 175 9.73 5.13 4.60
CA LEU A 175 10.73 4.87 3.56
C LEU A 175 10.02 4.56 2.24
N ARG A 176 10.44 5.22 1.16
CA ARG A 176 9.95 4.96 -0.19
C ARG A 176 10.81 3.90 -0.85
N TYR A 177 10.20 3.06 -1.66
CA TYR A 177 10.89 2.08 -2.48
C TYR A 177 10.42 2.14 -3.94
N THR A 178 11.31 1.80 -4.85
CA THR A 178 10.99 1.48 -6.24
C THR A 178 11.64 0.16 -6.60
N VAL A 179 10.86 -0.78 -7.12
CA VAL A 179 11.33 -2.08 -7.61
C VAL A 179 11.09 -2.14 -9.10
N LYS A 180 12.11 -2.55 -9.86
CA LYS A 180 12.05 -2.63 -11.32
C LYS A 180 12.48 -4.01 -11.79
N GLU A 181 11.59 -4.69 -12.50
CA GLU A 181 11.92 -5.89 -13.25
C GLU A 181 12.73 -5.50 -14.50
N LEU A 182 13.94 -6.06 -14.64
CA LEU A 182 14.88 -5.70 -15.70
C LEU A 182 14.70 -6.56 -16.97
N ASP A 183 14.22 -7.80 -16.83
CA ASP A 183 14.19 -8.79 -17.92
C ASP A 183 12.79 -9.33 -18.20
N SER A 184 11.97 -8.61 -18.97
CA SER A 184 10.58 -9.00 -19.25
C SER A 184 10.27 -9.33 -20.72
N THR A 185 11.31 -9.52 -21.56
CA THR A 185 11.11 -9.77 -22.99
C THR A 185 10.25 -11.00 -23.23
N GLY A 186 9.18 -10.85 -24.02
CA GLY A 186 8.23 -11.92 -24.31
C GLY A 186 7.08 -12.04 -23.30
N TYR A 187 7.02 -11.18 -22.28
CA TYR A 187 5.96 -11.16 -21.28
C TYR A 187 5.19 -9.84 -21.30
N THR A 188 3.90 -9.90 -20.92
CA THR A 188 3.18 -8.74 -20.40
C THR A 188 3.34 -8.72 -18.89
N VAL A 189 3.91 -7.64 -18.36
CA VAL A 189 4.18 -7.48 -16.92
C VAL A 189 3.11 -6.61 -16.29
N THR A 190 2.59 -7.07 -15.16
CA THR A 190 1.82 -6.27 -14.20
C THR A 190 2.48 -6.37 -12.83
N ASN A 191 2.21 -5.41 -11.96
CA ASN A 191 2.61 -5.46 -10.57
C ASN A 191 1.44 -5.10 -9.66
N THR A 192 1.48 -5.57 -8.41
CA THR A 192 0.62 -5.08 -7.34
C THR A 192 1.44 -4.34 -6.30
N VAL A 193 0.89 -3.27 -5.71
CA VAL A 193 1.44 -2.60 -4.52
C VAL A 193 0.33 -2.53 -3.48
N ASN A 194 0.50 -3.23 -2.36
CA ASN A 194 -0.53 -3.36 -1.31
C ASN A 194 -1.89 -3.81 -1.85
N GLY A 195 -1.82 -4.70 -2.84
CA GLY A 195 -2.96 -5.16 -3.61
C GLY A 195 -3.11 -4.39 -4.93
N VAL A 196 -3.03 -3.05 -4.95
CA VAL A 196 -3.37 -2.21 -6.12
C VAL A 196 -2.60 -2.62 -7.39
N VAL A 197 -3.31 -2.95 -8.48
CA VAL A 197 -2.70 -3.46 -9.72
C VAL A 197 -2.33 -2.31 -10.66
N SER A 198 -1.07 -2.33 -11.12
CA SER A 198 -0.53 -1.43 -12.14
C SER A 198 0.09 -2.22 -13.30
N SER A 199 0.11 -1.62 -14.50
CA SER A 199 0.83 -2.19 -15.64
C SER A 199 2.31 -1.81 -15.62
N GLY A 200 3.16 -2.70 -16.13
CA GLY A 200 4.58 -2.43 -16.34
C GLY A 200 5.48 -3.09 -15.30
N GLY A 201 6.78 -3.06 -15.59
CA GLY A 201 7.82 -3.69 -14.77
C GLY A 201 8.33 -2.83 -13.62
N THR A 202 7.69 -1.69 -13.31
CA THR A 202 8.12 -0.81 -12.20
C THR A 202 6.99 -0.66 -11.20
N ALA A 203 7.30 -0.91 -9.92
CA ALA A 203 6.40 -0.77 -8.79
C ALA A 203 7.03 0.20 -7.78
N SER A 204 6.27 1.19 -7.33
CA SER A 204 6.73 2.16 -6.32
C SER A 204 5.75 2.22 -5.16
N GLY A 205 6.27 2.41 -3.95
CA GLY A 205 5.47 2.44 -2.74
C GLY A 205 6.21 3.02 -1.54
N THR A 206 5.50 3.06 -0.41
CA THR A 206 6.03 3.48 0.88
C THR A 206 5.82 2.37 1.90
N VAL A 207 6.75 2.23 2.83
CA VAL A 207 6.64 1.32 3.98
C VAL A 207 5.63 1.88 4.98
N ILE A 208 4.51 1.18 5.17
CA ILE A 208 3.39 1.63 6.00
C ILE A 208 3.30 0.77 7.28
N LYS A 209 3.15 1.44 8.43
CA LYS A 209 2.92 0.78 9.73
C LYS A 209 1.64 -0.05 9.72
N ASP A 210 1.70 -1.22 10.37
CA ASP A 210 0.56 -2.14 10.58
C ASP A 210 -0.11 -2.63 9.28
N VAL A 211 0.55 -2.46 8.13
CA VAL A 211 0.12 -2.95 6.83
C VAL A 211 1.24 -3.84 6.30
N GLN A 212 0.91 -5.07 5.91
CA GLN A 212 1.87 -5.91 5.20
C GLN A 212 2.15 -5.26 3.86
N SER A 213 3.27 -4.54 3.77
CA SER A 213 3.69 -3.92 2.53
C SER A 213 4.11 -5.03 1.57
N ALA A 214 3.42 -5.15 0.45
CA ALA A 214 3.59 -6.27 -0.46
C ALA A 214 3.59 -5.80 -1.91
N VAL A 215 4.58 -6.28 -2.66
CA VAL A 215 4.68 -6.10 -4.10
C VAL A 215 4.66 -7.46 -4.78
N VAL A 216 3.80 -7.65 -5.78
CA VAL A 216 3.78 -8.88 -6.57
C VAL A 216 3.94 -8.55 -8.05
N PHE A 217 5.04 -9.00 -8.65
CA PHE A 217 5.24 -8.92 -10.10
C PHE A 217 4.67 -10.14 -10.80
N THR A 218 3.74 -9.93 -11.72
CA THR A 218 3.09 -10.98 -12.49
C THR A 218 3.51 -10.91 -13.96
N ASN A 219 4.13 -12.00 -14.44
CA ASN A 219 4.54 -12.11 -15.84
C ASN A 219 3.60 -13.07 -16.53
N THR A 220 2.87 -12.54 -17.51
CA THR A 220 1.99 -13.33 -18.37
C THR A 220 2.69 -13.53 -19.70
N ILE A 221 2.80 -14.79 -20.16
CA ILE A 221 3.39 -15.08 -21.49
C ILE A 221 2.70 -14.23 -22.54
N GLY A 222 3.48 -13.60 -23.41
CA GLY A 222 2.97 -12.81 -24.53
C GLY A 222 1.96 -13.60 -25.37
N ARG A 223 0.72 -13.13 -25.39
CA ARG A 223 -0.43 -13.56 -26.21
C ARG A 223 -0.61 -15.08 -26.38
N VAL A 224 -1.54 -15.64 -25.60
CA VAL A 224 -2.37 -16.77 -26.09
C VAL A 224 -3.63 -16.20 -26.72
N GLY A 225 -3.83 -16.44 -28.02
CA GLY A 225 -5.10 -16.12 -28.68
C GLY A 225 -6.19 -17.06 -28.17
N LEU A 226 -7.13 -16.55 -27.38
CA LEU A 226 -8.27 -17.34 -26.90
C LEU A 226 -9.46 -17.10 -27.85
N THR A 227 -9.88 -18.15 -28.57
CA THR A 227 -11.10 -18.12 -29.37
C THR A 227 -12.24 -18.72 -28.55
N LEU A 228 -13.13 -17.87 -28.05
CA LEU A 228 -14.33 -18.28 -27.34
C LEU A 228 -15.51 -18.25 -28.30
N GLN A 229 -16.07 -19.42 -28.64
CA GLN A 229 -17.26 -19.56 -29.47
C GLN A 229 -18.37 -20.24 -28.68
N LYS A 230 -19.59 -19.69 -28.74
CA LYS A 230 -20.80 -20.39 -28.30
C LYS A 230 -21.43 -21.03 -29.52
N LEU A 231 -21.33 -22.34 -29.61
CA LEU A 231 -21.88 -23.14 -30.69
C LEU A 231 -23.05 -23.99 -30.15
N ASP A 232 -24.02 -24.31 -31.00
CA ASP A 232 -24.98 -25.36 -30.71
C ASP A 232 -24.34 -26.76 -30.84
N GLN A 233 -25.14 -27.81 -30.65
CA GLN A 233 -24.69 -29.20 -30.73
C GLN A 233 -24.14 -29.58 -32.12
N ASP A 234 -24.48 -28.81 -33.15
CA ASP A 234 -24.05 -29.02 -34.53
C ASP A 234 -22.87 -28.12 -34.93
N GLY A 235 -22.30 -27.36 -33.98
CA GLY A 235 -21.17 -26.48 -34.22
C GLY A 235 -21.54 -25.14 -34.87
N LYS A 236 -22.81 -24.76 -34.90
CA LYS A 236 -23.26 -23.49 -35.47
C LYS A 236 -23.27 -22.37 -34.41
N PRO A 237 -22.84 -21.14 -34.73
CA PRO A 237 -22.85 -20.03 -33.78
C PRO A 237 -24.24 -19.74 -33.22
N LEU A 238 -24.34 -19.63 -31.89
CA LEU A 238 -25.56 -19.25 -31.19
C LEU A 238 -25.78 -17.72 -31.27
N THR A 239 -26.79 -17.29 -32.03
CA THR A 239 -27.15 -15.87 -32.18
C THR A 239 -27.59 -15.26 -30.84
N GLY A 240 -26.97 -14.14 -30.45
CA GLY A 240 -27.33 -13.38 -29.24
C GLY A 240 -26.74 -13.89 -27.93
N ALA A 241 -25.92 -14.95 -27.98
CA ALA A 241 -25.27 -15.50 -26.80
C ALA A 241 -24.07 -14.64 -26.35
N VAL A 242 -23.95 -14.39 -25.05
CA VAL A 242 -22.91 -13.52 -24.45
C VAL A 242 -22.02 -14.30 -23.50
N PHE A 243 -20.74 -13.94 -23.38
CA PHE A 243 -19.85 -14.41 -22.30
C PHE A 243 -19.91 -13.39 -21.16
N GLN A 244 -20.13 -13.86 -19.93
CA GLN A 244 -20.16 -13.03 -18.73
C GLN A 244 -19.14 -13.59 -17.74
N PRO A 245 -17.98 -12.95 -17.57
CA PRO A 245 -16.99 -13.37 -16.58
C PRO A 245 -17.55 -13.15 -15.18
N LYS A 246 -17.26 -14.10 -14.28
CA LYS A 246 -17.60 -14.01 -12.86
C LYS A 246 -16.37 -14.26 -11.99
N ASN A 247 -16.30 -13.67 -10.80
CA ASN A 247 -15.27 -14.02 -9.82
C ASN A 247 -15.56 -15.39 -9.17
N ALA A 248 -14.68 -15.83 -8.28
CA ALA A 248 -14.84 -17.08 -7.53
C ALA A 248 -16.10 -17.12 -6.63
N ASN A 249 -16.71 -15.96 -6.36
CA ASN A 249 -17.94 -15.81 -5.57
C ASN A 249 -19.20 -15.72 -6.47
N ASP A 250 -19.06 -15.93 -7.78
CA ASP A 250 -20.15 -15.91 -8.77
C ASP A 250 -20.72 -14.51 -9.09
N ASP A 251 -20.00 -13.44 -8.71
CA ASP A 251 -20.32 -12.04 -9.00
C ASP A 251 -19.85 -11.64 -10.41
N VAL A 252 -20.64 -10.83 -11.11
CA VAL A 252 -20.33 -10.35 -12.47
C VAL A 252 -19.16 -9.37 -12.45
N MET A 253 -18.17 -9.59 -13.30
CA MET A 253 -16.99 -8.72 -13.43
C MET A 253 -17.18 -7.63 -14.48
N ASN A 254 -16.81 -6.40 -14.15
CA ASN A 254 -16.75 -5.28 -15.10
C ASN A 254 -15.48 -5.33 -15.96
N PHE A 255 -15.36 -4.50 -17.01
CA PHE A 255 -14.17 -4.35 -17.86
C PHE A 255 -13.96 -2.91 -18.33
N VAL A 256 -12.69 -2.54 -18.50
CA VAL A 256 -12.24 -1.28 -19.10
C VAL A 256 -11.67 -1.59 -20.48
N ARG A 257 -12.09 -0.83 -21.50
CA ARG A 257 -11.55 -0.94 -22.85
C ARG A 257 -10.31 -0.06 -22.92
N LYS A 258 -9.15 -0.68 -23.11
CA LYS A 258 -7.86 0.02 -23.20
C LYS A 258 -7.60 0.53 -24.62
N ASP A 259 -8.05 -0.21 -25.63
CA ASP A 259 -7.99 0.19 -27.04
C ASP A 259 -9.04 -0.58 -27.88
N ASP A 260 -8.96 -0.49 -29.21
CA ASP A 260 -9.94 -1.10 -30.09
C ASP A 260 -10.11 -2.62 -29.96
N LYS A 261 -9.10 -3.31 -29.42
CA LYS A 261 -9.03 -4.78 -29.38
C LYS A 261 -8.73 -5.33 -28.00
N THR A 262 -8.46 -4.48 -27.01
CA THR A 262 -8.00 -4.89 -25.69
C THR A 262 -8.99 -4.46 -24.62
N TYR A 263 -9.51 -5.44 -23.89
CA TYR A 263 -10.39 -5.25 -22.74
C TYR A 263 -9.67 -5.81 -21.51
N VAL A 264 -9.69 -5.05 -20.42
CA VAL A 264 -9.10 -5.45 -19.15
C VAL A 264 -10.24 -5.69 -18.19
N VAL A 265 -10.29 -6.86 -17.57
CA VAL A 265 -11.19 -7.12 -16.44
C VAL A 265 -10.50 -6.55 -15.20
N PRO A 266 -11.00 -5.46 -14.56
CA PRO A 266 -10.75 -5.17 -13.16
C PRO A 266 -11.21 -6.38 -12.36
N THR A 267 -10.28 -7.33 -12.22
CA THR A 267 -10.49 -8.50 -11.38
C THR A 267 -10.39 -8.00 -9.96
N GLY A 268 -11.53 -7.84 -9.29
CA GLY A 268 -11.61 -7.59 -7.86
C GLY A 268 -10.68 -8.53 -7.08
N ASN A 269 -9.46 -8.04 -6.87
CA ASN A 269 -8.71 -7.89 -5.63
C ASN A 269 -7.63 -6.80 -5.78
N ALA A 270 -7.87 -5.89 -6.73
CA ALA A 270 -7.22 -4.61 -6.99
C ALA A 270 -7.33 -4.31 -8.48
N ASP A 271 -8.15 -3.32 -8.79
CA ASP A 271 -8.45 -3.01 -10.16
C ASP A 271 -7.25 -2.42 -10.89
N TYR A 272 -7.13 -2.77 -12.17
CA TYR A 272 -6.28 -2.05 -13.12
C TYR A 272 -6.81 -0.61 -13.21
N ILE A 273 -6.22 0.31 -12.46
CA ILE A 273 -6.51 1.73 -12.55
C ILE A 273 -5.72 2.27 -13.75
N ASP A 274 -6.41 2.88 -14.71
CA ASP A 274 -5.76 3.61 -15.80
C ASP A 274 -5.28 4.96 -15.26
N LEU A 275 -4.05 4.93 -14.74
CA LEU A 275 -3.46 6.02 -14.00
C LEU A 275 -3.04 7.17 -14.92
N SER A 276 -3.43 8.37 -14.52
CA SER A 276 -2.76 9.58 -14.95
C SER A 276 -1.36 9.64 -14.32
N THR A 277 -0.37 10.09 -15.08
CA THR A 277 1.01 10.22 -14.60
C THR A 277 1.51 11.64 -14.85
N ALA A 278 2.65 12.02 -14.28
CA ALA A 278 3.30 13.29 -14.63
C ALA A 278 3.61 13.40 -16.13
N ALA A 279 3.91 12.28 -16.80
CA ALA A 279 4.19 12.24 -18.24
C ALA A 279 2.92 12.19 -19.12
N ASN A 280 1.80 11.73 -18.56
CA ASN A 280 0.48 11.70 -19.19
C ASN A 280 -0.59 12.22 -18.21
N PRO A 281 -0.61 13.54 -17.95
CA PRO A 281 -1.55 14.13 -17.01
C PRO A 281 -2.94 14.10 -17.65
N ARG A 282 -3.89 13.40 -17.00
CA ARG A 282 -5.23 13.08 -17.49
C ARG A 282 -5.28 11.93 -18.49
N SER A 283 -5.19 10.71 -17.98
CA SER A 283 -5.66 9.52 -18.68
C SER A 283 -7.09 9.76 -19.19
N SER A 284 -7.47 9.14 -20.29
CA SER A 284 -8.83 9.26 -20.83
C SER A 284 -9.90 8.69 -19.91
N SER A 285 -9.49 7.93 -18.89
CA SER A 285 -10.37 7.22 -17.97
C SER A 285 -10.68 8.07 -16.74
N LEU A 286 -11.96 8.27 -16.48
CA LEU A 286 -12.47 8.86 -15.25
C LEU A 286 -13.03 7.78 -14.33
N TYR A 287 -12.99 8.03 -13.03
CA TYR A 287 -13.50 7.12 -12.01
C TYR A 287 -14.45 7.82 -11.05
N TYR A 288 -15.34 7.07 -10.43
CA TYR A 288 -16.08 7.43 -9.22
C TYR A 288 -15.39 6.79 -8.02
N ILE A 289 -15.33 7.49 -6.89
CA ILE A 289 -15.04 6.86 -5.59
C ILE A 289 -16.38 6.48 -4.98
N ALA A 290 -16.78 5.21 -5.09
CA ALA A 290 -18.08 4.72 -4.64
C ALA A 290 -18.00 4.01 -3.29
N SER A 291 -19.07 4.03 -2.52
CA SER A 291 -19.18 3.19 -1.33
C SER A 291 -19.18 1.72 -1.74
N ALA A 292 -18.40 0.89 -1.04
CA ALA A 292 -18.43 -0.56 -1.27
C ALA A 292 -19.76 -1.20 -0.80
N ALA A 293 -20.48 -0.55 0.14
CA ALA A 293 -21.75 -1.04 0.66
C ALA A 293 -22.92 -0.76 -0.30
N ASP A 294 -22.88 0.37 -1.01
CA ASP A 294 -23.85 0.74 -2.04
C ASP A 294 -23.16 1.60 -3.13
N PRO A 295 -22.75 0.98 -4.26
CA PRO A 295 -22.05 1.68 -5.34
C PRO A 295 -22.87 2.76 -6.07
N GLU A 296 -24.18 2.87 -5.80
CA GLU A 296 -25.00 3.98 -6.28
C GLU A 296 -24.72 5.28 -5.49
N TYR A 297 -23.98 5.20 -4.39
CA TYR A 297 -23.51 6.36 -3.64
C TYR A 297 -22.01 6.56 -3.83
N VAL A 298 -21.65 7.77 -4.26
CA VAL A 298 -20.29 8.18 -4.61
C VAL A 298 -19.88 9.40 -3.80
N ILE A 299 -18.58 9.55 -3.55
CA ILE A 299 -18.04 10.80 -3.03
C ILE A 299 -18.12 11.84 -4.15
N GLY A 300 -18.75 12.96 -3.87
CA GLY A 300 -18.84 14.09 -4.77
C GLY A 300 -18.61 15.41 -4.05
N GLN A 301 -18.20 16.41 -4.82
CA GLN A 301 -18.04 17.76 -4.36
C GLN A 301 -19.40 18.40 -4.06
N ALA A 302 -19.58 18.95 -2.85
CA ALA A 302 -20.80 19.67 -2.49
C ALA A 302 -20.89 21.00 -3.25
N SER A 303 -22.08 21.31 -3.79
CA SER A 303 -22.37 22.56 -4.49
C SER A 303 -22.45 23.80 -3.58
N ALA A 304 -22.43 23.62 -2.25
CA ALA A 304 -22.41 24.69 -1.25
C ALA A 304 -21.65 24.24 0.02
N GLY A 305 -20.85 25.14 0.61
CA GLY A 305 -19.98 24.89 1.78
C GLY A 305 -18.83 25.90 1.86
N SER A 306 -18.05 25.94 2.94
CA SER A 306 -16.93 26.90 3.08
C SER A 306 -15.72 26.55 2.21
N HIS A 307 -15.54 25.28 1.82
CA HIS A 307 -14.42 24.80 0.99
C HIS A 307 -14.81 23.61 0.10
N GLN A 308 -16.04 23.61 -0.41
CA GLN A 308 -16.58 22.53 -1.25
C GLN A 308 -16.39 21.14 -0.63
N ASP A 309 -16.92 20.92 0.57
CA ASP A 309 -16.85 19.64 1.32
C ASP A 309 -17.06 18.40 0.43
N ALA A 310 -16.31 17.33 0.71
CA ALA A 310 -16.61 16.01 0.17
C ALA A 310 -17.83 15.42 0.89
N LYS A 311 -18.85 15.04 0.11
CA LYS A 311 -20.08 14.43 0.63
C LYS A 311 -20.38 13.14 -0.12
N LEU A 312 -21.05 12.22 0.56
CA LEU A 312 -21.69 11.09 -0.08
C LEU A 312 -22.91 11.59 -0.86
N GLN A 313 -22.98 11.27 -2.15
CA GLN A 313 -24.03 11.70 -3.05
C GLN A 313 -24.52 10.52 -3.88
N LYS A 314 -25.80 10.52 -4.24
CA LYS A 314 -26.32 9.57 -5.21
C LYS A 314 -25.69 9.85 -6.57
N LYS A 315 -25.18 8.79 -7.18
CA LYS A 315 -24.54 8.81 -8.50
C LYS A 315 -25.51 9.35 -9.53
N ASN A 316 -25.14 10.46 -10.15
CA ASN A 316 -25.97 11.17 -11.13
C ASN A 316 -25.20 11.56 -12.40
N GLY A 317 -23.91 11.25 -12.46
CA GLY A 317 -23.07 11.50 -13.62
C GLY A 317 -22.57 12.94 -13.77
N GLN A 318 -22.73 13.78 -12.75
CA GLN A 318 -22.13 15.12 -12.73
C GLN A 318 -20.60 15.03 -12.62
N ASP A 319 -19.91 16.01 -13.20
CA ASP A 319 -18.44 16.07 -13.19
C ASP A 319 -17.86 16.27 -11.78
N THR A 320 -18.66 16.80 -10.85
CA THR A 320 -18.33 16.90 -9.43
C THR A 320 -18.21 15.55 -8.72
N GLN A 321 -18.61 14.46 -9.37
CA GLN A 321 -18.51 13.09 -8.86
C GLN A 321 -17.39 12.28 -9.54
N LYS A 322 -16.68 12.86 -10.51
CA LYS A 322 -15.75 12.15 -11.38
C LYS A 322 -14.32 12.61 -11.12
N TYR A 323 -13.40 11.66 -11.14
CA TYR A 323 -12.01 11.87 -10.77
C TYR A 323 -11.05 11.35 -11.83
N TYR A 324 -10.03 12.14 -12.14
CA TYR A 324 -8.77 11.62 -12.65
C TYR A 324 -7.98 11.04 -11.47
N VAL A 325 -7.45 9.82 -11.62
CA VAL A 325 -6.64 9.17 -10.60
C VAL A 325 -5.17 9.25 -11.00
N TYR A 326 -4.34 9.83 -10.15
CA TYR A 326 -2.90 9.96 -10.36
C TYR A 326 -2.17 9.06 -9.37
N GLN A 327 -1.15 8.33 -9.84
CA GLN A 327 -0.20 7.66 -8.95
C GLN A 327 1.01 8.57 -8.74
N GLN A 328 1.35 8.81 -7.48
CA GLN A 328 2.49 9.60 -7.05
C GLN A 328 3.77 8.77 -7.07
N ALA A 329 4.92 9.45 -7.09
CA ALA A 329 6.24 8.81 -7.07
C ALA A 329 6.44 7.91 -5.82
N ASP A 330 5.74 8.21 -4.73
CA ASP A 330 5.79 7.44 -3.49
C ASP A 330 4.74 6.33 -3.39
N GLY A 331 4.05 6.04 -4.49
CA GLY A 331 3.01 5.03 -4.59
C GLY A 331 1.69 5.41 -3.92
N SER A 332 1.56 6.62 -3.36
CA SER A 332 0.25 7.17 -3.01
C SER A 332 -0.53 7.56 -4.27
N TYR A 333 -1.81 7.87 -4.08
CA TYR A 333 -2.73 8.27 -5.14
C TYR A 333 -3.34 9.63 -4.83
N SER A 334 -3.62 10.39 -5.89
CA SER A 334 -4.30 11.68 -5.81
C SER A 334 -5.51 11.69 -6.74
N PHE A 335 -6.60 12.30 -6.28
CA PHE A 335 -7.90 12.27 -6.96
C PHE A 335 -8.30 13.69 -7.35
N GLN A 336 -8.15 14.03 -8.63
CA GLN A 336 -8.49 15.35 -9.15
C GLN A 336 -9.90 15.35 -9.70
N SER A 337 -10.77 16.21 -9.16
CA SER A 337 -12.12 16.44 -9.66
C SER A 337 -12.10 16.89 -11.12
N SER A 338 -12.91 16.26 -11.97
CA SER A 338 -13.03 16.65 -13.37
C SER A 338 -13.89 17.92 -13.56
N SER A 339 -14.59 18.40 -12.53
CA SER A 339 -15.41 19.62 -12.61
C SER A 339 -14.57 20.89 -12.71
N ASN A 340 -13.49 20.97 -11.93
CA ASN A 340 -12.76 22.21 -11.70
C ASN A 340 -11.24 22.02 -11.49
N GLY A 341 -10.75 20.77 -11.43
CA GLY A 341 -9.32 20.47 -11.26
C GLY A 341 -8.82 20.50 -9.81
N GLU A 342 -9.70 20.65 -8.83
CA GLU A 342 -9.36 20.56 -7.40
C GLU A 342 -9.17 19.11 -6.96
N TRP A 343 -8.45 18.91 -5.86
CA TRP A 343 -8.04 17.60 -5.38
C TRP A 343 -8.80 17.20 -4.12
N LEU A 344 -9.11 15.91 -3.96
CA LEU A 344 -9.60 15.37 -2.69
C LEU A 344 -8.53 15.59 -1.61
N ASP A 345 -8.87 16.37 -0.58
CA ASP A 345 -7.94 16.98 0.35
C ASP A 345 -8.30 16.68 1.82
N LEU A 346 -7.30 16.29 2.60
CA LEU A 346 -7.38 16.16 4.05
C LEU A 346 -7.13 17.51 4.74
N ASP A 347 -8.19 18.03 5.38
CA ASP A 347 -8.19 19.34 6.01
C ASP A 347 -7.03 19.53 6.99
N GLU A 348 -6.23 20.58 6.73
CA GLU A 348 -5.05 20.98 7.49
C GLU A 348 -4.04 19.86 7.79
N ASN A 349 -4.03 18.80 6.97
CA ASN A 349 -3.17 17.62 7.14
C ASN A 349 -3.39 16.89 8.48
N GLN A 350 -4.53 17.09 9.15
CA GLN A 350 -4.81 16.59 10.48
C GLN A 350 -5.30 15.14 10.46
N THR A 351 -4.86 14.33 11.42
CA THR A 351 -5.23 12.89 11.49
C THR A 351 -6.11 12.56 12.69
N ALA A 352 -6.71 13.58 13.31
CA ALA A 352 -7.65 13.40 14.40
C ALA A 352 -8.99 12.87 13.87
N ASN A 353 -9.71 12.13 14.71
CA ASN A 353 -11.05 11.65 14.38
C ASN A 353 -11.97 12.82 14.02
N SER A 354 -12.75 12.63 12.97
CA SER A 354 -13.70 13.61 12.44
C SER A 354 -13.09 14.86 11.79
N THR A 355 -11.79 14.85 11.48
CA THR A 355 -11.18 15.84 10.58
C THR A 355 -11.87 15.77 9.21
N LEU A 356 -12.17 16.94 8.64
CA LEU A 356 -12.91 17.06 7.40
C LEU A 356 -12.09 16.55 6.20
N VAL A 357 -12.79 16.01 5.20
CA VAL A 357 -12.24 15.85 3.85
C VAL A 357 -13.03 16.77 2.92
N HIS A 358 -12.31 17.55 2.12
CA HIS A 358 -12.87 18.55 1.23
C HIS A 358 -12.17 18.53 -0.13
N PHE A 359 -12.41 19.55 -0.95
CA PHE A 359 -11.70 19.75 -2.21
C PHE A 359 -10.91 21.05 -2.18
N TRP A 360 -9.64 20.99 -2.55
CA TRP A 360 -8.76 22.15 -2.51
C TRP A 360 -7.92 22.27 -3.79
N ASP A 361 -7.62 23.50 -4.17
CA ASP A 361 -6.87 23.79 -5.39
C ASP A 361 -5.35 23.55 -5.20
N ASN A 362 -4.72 22.96 -6.22
CA ASN A 362 -3.27 22.96 -6.33
C ASN A 362 -2.90 23.07 -7.81
N PRO A 363 -2.06 24.06 -8.20
CA PRO A 363 -1.67 24.24 -9.60
C PRO A 363 -0.77 23.10 -10.14
N SER A 364 -0.14 22.32 -9.26
CA SER A 364 0.72 21.20 -9.65
C SER A 364 -0.13 20.00 -10.11
N ILE A 365 0.24 19.40 -11.24
CA ILE A 365 -0.37 18.16 -11.74
C ILE A 365 0.75 17.15 -12.06
N PRO A 366 0.85 16.02 -11.34
CA PRO A 366 0.06 15.72 -10.15
C PRO A 366 0.39 16.68 -8.99
N THR A 367 -0.47 16.68 -7.96
CA THR A 367 -0.29 17.54 -6.78
C THR A 367 1.07 17.31 -6.10
N THR A 368 1.59 18.35 -5.47
CA THR A 368 2.80 18.32 -4.63
C THR A 368 2.47 18.49 -3.14
N ASN A 369 1.17 18.54 -2.81
CA ASN A 369 0.71 18.77 -1.43
C ASN A 369 0.33 17.45 -0.77
N SER A 370 0.94 17.17 0.39
CA SER A 370 0.71 15.93 1.14
C SER A 370 -0.72 15.74 1.66
N THR A 371 -1.51 16.81 1.76
CA THR A 371 -2.94 16.72 2.13
C THR A 371 -3.77 16.03 1.05
N GLN A 372 -3.26 15.95 -0.17
CA GLN A 372 -3.96 15.47 -1.37
C GLN A 372 -3.45 14.09 -1.83
N GLU A 373 -2.73 13.40 -0.95
CA GLU A 373 -2.04 12.14 -1.22
C GLU A 373 -2.59 11.03 -0.32
N TRP A 374 -3.04 9.94 -0.92
CA TRP A 374 -3.79 8.87 -0.27
C TRP A 374 -3.23 7.50 -0.67
N TYR A 375 -2.78 6.71 0.30
CA TYR A 375 -2.44 5.31 0.06
C TYR A 375 -3.71 4.47 -0.02
N LEU A 376 -3.82 3.68 -1.09
CA LEU A 376 -4.87 2.69 -1.25
C LEU A 376 -4.40 1.36 -0.68
N ILE A 377 -5.13 0.83 0.30
CA ILE A 377 -4.87 -0.47 0.92
C ILE A 377 -6.06 -1.37 0.60
N VAL A 378 -5.79 -2.51 -0.02
CA VAL A 378 -6.85 -3.46 -0.39
C VAL A 378 -7.28 -4.27 0.83
N ASN A 379 -8.58 -4.28 1.11
CA ASN A 379 -9.21 -5.13 2.11
C ASN A 379 -9.42 -6.54 1.55
N SER A 380 -9.66 -7.52 2.43
CA SER A 380 -9.88 -8.92 2.02
C SER A 380 -11.09 -9.14 1.11
N ASP A 381 -12.04 -8.20 1.09
CA ASP A 381 -13.23 -8.21 0.23
C ASP A 381 -13.03 -7.48 -1.12
N GLY A 382 -11.80 -7.05 -1.41
CA GLY A 382 -11.44 -6.34 -2.64
C GLY A 382 -11.75 -4.84 -2.63
N SER A 383 -12.41 -4.32 -1.59
CA SER A 383 -12.57 -2.87 -1.41
C SER A 383 -11.26 -2.20 -0.99
N PHE A 384 -11.16 -0.90 -1.18
CA PHE A 384 -10.04 -0.09 -0.73
C PHE A 384 -10.36 0.64 0.57
N LYS A 385 -9.32 0.74 1.39
CA LYS A 385 -9.17 1.69 2.48
C LYS A 385 -8.24 2.80 1.99
N PHE A 386 -8.67 4.04 2.12
CA PHE A 386 -7.91 5.22 1.69
C PHE A 386 -7.23 5.81 2.92
N LYS A 387 -5.92 5.61 3.07
CA LYS A 387 -5.14 6.11 4.18
C LYS A 387 -4.40 7.39 3.77
N PRO A 388 -4.67 8.55 4.39
CA PRO A 388 -3.94 9.78 4.06
C PRO A 388 -2.44 9.62 4.28
N ARG A 389 -1.62 10.27 3.44
CA ARG A 389 -0.16 10.24 3.60
C ARG A 389 0.28 10.76 4.97
N ALA A 390 -0.36 11.80 5.49
CA ALA A 390 -0.12 12.27 6.85
C ALA A 390 -0.33 11.20 7.92
N ALA A 391 -1.31 10.31 7.74
CA ALA A 391 -1.53 9.22 8.70
C ALA A 391 -0.40 8.19 8.65
N VAL A 392 0.22 7.97 7.49
CA VAL A 392 1.42 7.11 7.39
C VAL A 392 2.61 7.76 8.08
N LEU A 393 2.91 9.03 7.77
CA LEU A 393 4.06 9.75 8.33
C LEU A 393 3.94 9.95 9.85
N ASN A 394 2.73 10.22 10.33
CA ASN A 394 2.44 10.40 11.75
C ASN A 394 2.08 9.09 12.47
N LYS A 395 2.19 7.94 11.78
CA LYS A 395 1.88 6.61 12.33
C LYS A 395 0.48 6.49 12.95
N SER A 396 -0.45 7.30 12.45
CA SER A 396 -1.86 7.29 12.81
C SER A 396 -2.60 6.16 12.10
N LYS A 397 -3.71 5.73 12.69
CA LYS A 397 -4.65 4.76 12.11
C LYS A 397 -5.81 5.42 11.37
N ALA A 398 -5.79 6.75 11.20
CA ALA A 398 -6.85 7.46 10.50
C ALA A 398 -6.96 7.04 9.01
N VAL A 399 -8.18 6.86 8.55
CA VAL A 399 -8.55 6.50 7.16
C VAL A 399 -9.81 7.23 6.73
N LEU A 400 -10.05 7.33 5.41
CA LEU A 400 -11.25 7.93 4.83
C LEU A 400 -12.52 7.21 5.30
N ASP A 401 -13.45 7.98 5.84
CA ASP A 401 -14.60 7.50 6.60
C ASP A 401 -15.87 8.28 6.23
N LEU A 402 -16.98 7.55 6.12
CA LEU A 402 -18.31 8.11 6.08
C LEU A 402 -18.84 8.30 7.51
N ASN A 403 -19.03 9.55 7.91
CA ASN A 403 -19.40 9.86 9.28
C ASN A 403 -20.67 9.12 9.74
N GLY A 404 -20.54 8.36 10.83
CA GLY A 404 -21.63 7.61 11.44
C GLY A 404 -22.17 6.47 10.57
N ALA A 405 -21.44 6.06 9.52
CA ALA A 405 -21.91 5.08 8.53
C ALA A 405 -23.28 5.47 7.92
N ASN A 406 -23.54 6.77 7.78
CA ASN A 406 -24.81 7.28 7.26
C ASN A 406 -24.81 7.22 5.72
N PHE A 407 -25.19 6.07 5.15
CA PHE A 407 -25.31 5.85 3.70
C PHE A 407 -26.53 6.56 3.11
N ALA A 408 -26.52 7.89 3.17
CA ALA A 408 -27.55 8.76 2.66
C ALA A 408 -26.95 10.00 1.99
N GLU A 409 -27.75 10.65 1.15
CA GLU A 409 -27.38 11.89 0.45
C GLU A 409 -26.88 12.96 1.45
N GLY A 410 -25.74 13.57 1.13
CA GLY A 410 -25.12 14.61 1.96
C GLY A 410 -24.33 14.08 3.16
N GLY A 411 -24.12 12.76 3.27
CA GLY A 411 -23.28 12.16 4.30
C GLY A 411 -21.88 12.80 4.32
N ARG A 412 -21.40 13.21 5.50
CA ARG A 412 -20.09 13.87 5.63
C ARG A 412 -18.97 12.86 5.42
N ILE A 413 -18.04 13.18 4.53
CA ILE A 413 -16.77 12.47 4.43
C ILE A 413 -15.76 13.12 5.38
N GLN A 414 -15.04 12.28 6.12
CA GLN A 414 -14.07 12.67 7.13
C GLN A 414 -12.92 11.66 7.13
N VAL A 415 -11.94 11.86 8.00
CA VAL A 415 -11.08 10.77 8.45
C VAL A 415 -11.46 10.31 9.84
N TYR A 416 -11.30 9.01 10.10
CA TYR A 416 -11.56 8.40 11.40
C TYR A 416 -10.61 7.23 11.61
N GLU A 417 -10.35 6.87 12.86
CA GLU A 417 -9.56 5.70 13.22
C GLU A 417 -10.12 4.44 12.55
N ASP A 418 -9.22 3.67 11.93
CA ASP A 418 -9.54 2.42 11.26
C ASP A 418 -10.24 1.44 12.21
N ASN A 419 -11.48 1.14 11.87
CA ASN A 419 -12.37 0.24 12.60
C ASN A 419 -12.96 -0.85 11.68
N SER A 420 -12.48 -0.95 10.45
CA SER A 420 -12.89 -1.94 9.44
C SER A 420 -14.39 -1.95 9.11
N SER A 421 -15.14 -0.91 9.48
CA SER A 421 -16.56 -0.79 9.20
C SER A 421 -16.84 -0.55 7.71
N ALA A 422 -18.09 -0.74 7.30
CA ALA A 422 -18.52 -0.44 5.93
C ALA A 422 -18.34 1.05 5.55
N ALA A 423 -18.27 1.96 6.54
CA ALA A 423 -18.04 3.39 6.32
C ALA A 423 -16.64 3.71 5.77
N GLN A 424 -15.70 2.77 5.89
CA GLN A 424 -14.29 2.93 5.53
C GLN A 424 -13.89 2.10 4.30
N LYS A 425 -14.89 1.56 3.59
CA LYS A 425 -14.72 0.68 2.44
C LYS A 425 -15.24 1.36 1.18
N TRP A 426 -14.32 1.55 0.23
CA TRP A 426 -14.56 2.29 -0.99
C TRP A 426 -14.12 1.48 -2.20
N ILE A 427 -14.72 1.71 -3.37
CA ILE A 427 -14.31 1.10 -4.64
C ILE A 427 -14.15 2.19 -5.69
N LEU A 428 -13.24 1.98 -6.64
CA LEU A 428 -13.06 2.88 -7.78
C LEU A 428 -13.86 2.33 -8.97
N VAL A 429 -14.92 3.03 -9.36
CA VAL A 429 -15.81 2.59 -10.45
C VAL A 429 -15.53 3.42 -11.70
N PRO A 430 -15.12 2.84 -12.84
CA PRO A 430 -14.94 3.57 -14.08
C PRO A 430 -16.22 4.33 -14.49
N VAL A 431 -16.07 5.56 -15.01
CA VAL A 431 -17.20 6.39 -15.48
C VAL A 431 -17.80 5.83 -16.76
N ASP A 432 -16.93 5.49 -17.71
CA ASP A 432 -17.28 4.86 -18.98
C ASP A 432 -16.77 3.42 -18.97
N PRO A 433 -17.42 2.51 -18.21
CA PRO A 433 -17.10 1.10 -18.33
C PRO A 433 -17.33 0.70 -19.78
N ALA A 434 -16.42 -0.09 -20.33
CA ALA A 434 -16.58 -0.54 -21.70
C ALA A 434 -17.93 -1.24 -21.85
N SER A 435 -18.67 -0.90 -22.91
CA SER A 435 -19.96 -1.53 -23.17
C SER A 435 -19.75 -3.03 -23.21
N ALA A 436 -20.57 -3.79 -22.47
CA ALA A 436 -20.62 -5.22 -22.67
C ALA A 436 -20.81 -5.50 -24.17
N PRO A 437 -20.07 -6.46 -24.75
CA PRO A 437 -20.16 -6.74 -26.17
C PRO A 437 -21.64 -6.87 -26.56
N ILE A 438 -22.10 -5.91 -27.36
CA ILE A 438 -23.52 -5.70 -27.64
C ILE A 438 -24.04 -6.88 -28.46
N ARG A 439 -25.20 -7.41 -28.07
CA ARG A 439 -25.98 -8.38 -28.86
C ARG A 439 -26.23 -7.80 -30.26
N PRO A 440 -25.76 -8.41 -31.36
CA PRO A 440 -26.25 -8.03 -32.67
C PRO A 440 -27.75 -8.36 -32.74
N ILE A 441 -28.61 -7.35 -32.83
CA ILE A 441 -29.99 -7.55 -33.28
C ILE A 441 -29.87 -7.81 -34.78
N SER A 442 -30.01 -9.07 -35.20
CA SER A 442 -30.08 -9.39 -36.64
C SER A 442 -31.40 -8.88 -37.18
N SER A 443 -31.42 -7.67 -37.75
CA SER A 443 -32.45 -7.25 -38.69
C SER A 443 -32.01 -7.62 -40.10
N SER A 444 -32.38 -8.81 -40.57
CA SER A 444 -32.51 -9.05 -42.02
C SER A 444 -33.36 -10.28 -42.28
N LEU A 445 -34.54 -10.05 -42.86
CA LEU A 445 -34.95 -10.60 -44.17
C LEU A 445 -36.41 -10.22 -44.43
N GLN A 446 -36.62 -9.04 -45.01
CA GLN A 446 -37.77 -8.85 -45.91
C GLN A 446 -37.25 -9.11 -47.32
N THR A 447 -37.81 -10.16 -47.90
CA THR A 447 -37.48 -10.77 -49.19
C THR A 447 -37.54 -9.77 -50.35
N ALA A 448 -36.42 -9.58 -51.04
CA ALA A 448 -36.44 -9.14 -52.44
C ALA A 448 -36.69 -10.38 -53.31
N ALA A 449 -37.92 -10.52 -53.80
CA ALA A 449 -38.24 -11.48 -54.85
C ALA A 449 -37.58 -11.02 -56.16
N SER A 450 -36.65 -11.83 -56.65
CA SER A 450 -36.06 -11.73 -57.98
C SER A 450 -37.11 -12.06 -59.05
N ALA A 451 -37.25 -11.17 -60.02
CA ALA A 451 -37.86 -11.46 -61.31
C ALA A 451 -36.77 -11.75 -62.36
N SER A 452 -36.91 -12.89 -63.05
CA SER A 452 -36.88 -13.06 -64.52
C SER A 452 -35.99 -14.19 -65.07
N MET A 453 -36.67 -15.03 -65.90
CA MET A 453 -36.26 -15.83 -67.08
C MET A 453 -35.23 -16.96 -66.89
N ALA A 454 -35.43 -18.19 -67.38
CA ALA A 454 -36.25 -18.70 -68.49
C ALA A 454 -36.94 -20.03 -68.16
#